data_AF-A0A9E4KM67-F1
#
_entry.id   AF-A0A9E4KM67-F1
#
_cell.length_a   1.000
_cell.length_b   1.000
_cell.length_c   1.000
_cell.angle_alpha   90.00
_cell.angle_beta   90.00
_cell.angle_gamma   90.00
#
_symmetry.space_group_name_H-M   'P 1'
#
loop_
_entity.id
_entity.type
_entity.pdbx_description
1 polymer ?
#
loop_
_entity_poly.entity_id
_entity_poly.type
_entity_poly.pdbx_seq_one_letter_code
_entity_poly.pdbx_strand_id
1 'polypeptide(L)' 'MKLGVVFPQTEIGTDPAVVAEFATTAESLGYDHLVVYDHILGASTANRPDWRGPYTSESLFHEPFVLFGYLAG' A
#
# COMPACT_ATOMS: atom_id res chain seq x y z
N MET A 1 -4.27 24.47 0.77
CA MET A 1 -4.36 23.29 -0.12
C MET A 1 -3.86 22.11 0.68
N LYS A 2 -4.53 20.95 0.62
CA LYS A 2 -4.07 19.73 1.31
C LYS A 2 -3.30 18.85 0.34
N LEU A 3 -2.14 18.33 0.74
CA LEU A 3 -1.31 17.43 -0.04
C LEU A 3 -1.26 16.06 0.63
N GLY A 4 -1.46 15.00 -0.14
CA GLY A 4 -1.36 13.63 0.35
C GLY A 4 -0.28 12.86 -0.40
N VAL A 5 0.10 11.72 0.15
CA VAL A 5 1.03 10.78 -0.49
C VAL A 5 0.37 9.41 -0.63
N VAL A 6 0.59 8.78 -1.78
CA VAL A 6 0.14 7.40 -2.03
C VAL A 6 1.12 6.45 -1.38
N PHE A 7 0.59 5.55 -0.55
CA PHE A 7 1.37 4.51 0.09
C PHE A 7 1.95 3.54 -0.96
N PRO A 8 3.24 3.13 -0.89
CA PRO A 8 3.87 2.26 -1.87
C PRO A 8 3.34 0.82 -1.73
N GLN A 9 2.20 0.54 -2.37
CA GLN A 9 1.41 -0.67 -2.15
C GLN A 9 2.21 -1.95 -2.32
N THR A 10 2.93 -2.05 -3.44
CA THR A 10 3.62 -3.28 -3.85
C THR A 10 5.10 -3.25 -3.53
N GLU A 11 5.64 -2.07 -3.25
CA GLU A 11 7.08 -1.80 -3.11
C GLU A 11 7.56 -1.81 -1.66
N ILE A 12 6.70 -1.47 -0.69
CA ILE A 12 7.14 -1.26 0.71
C ILE A 12 7.46 -2.55 1.47
N GLY A 13 6.98 -3.70 1.00
CA GLY A 13 7.19 -4.99 1.65
C GLY A 13 6.35 -5.17 2.92
N THR A 14 6.83 -6.01 3.85
CA THR A 14 6.07 -6.47 5.03
C THR A 14 6.70 -6.12 6.37
N ASP A 15 7.78 -5.33 6.40
CA ASP A 15 8.42 -4.93 7.65
C ASP A 15 7.62 -3.81 8.33
N PRO A 16 7.01 -4.05 9.50
CA PRO A 16 6.19 -3.05 10.17
C PRO A 16 7.00 -1.81 10.59
N ALA A 17 8.29 -1.93 10.88
CA ALA A 17 9.14 -0.79 11.22
C ALA A 17 9.31 0.15 10.01
N VAL A 18 9.54 -0.41 8.82
CA VAL A 18 9.64 0.36 7.56
C VAL A 18 8.32 1.05 7.22
N VAL A 19 7.20 0.37 7.44
CA VAL A 19 5.85 0.92 7.23
C VAL A 19 5.59 2.11 8.17
N ALA A 20 5.92 1.98 9.45
CA ALA A 20 5.81 3.07 10.42
C ALA A 20 6.74 4.24 10.11
N GLU A 21 7.99 3.95 9.72
CA GLU A 21 8.96 4.96 9.32
C GLU A 21 8.48 5.75 8.09
N PHE A 22 7.90 5.10 7.09
CA PHE A 22 7.31 5.77 5.93
C PHE A 22 6.20 6.74 6.34
N ALA A 23 5.25 6.28 7.16
CA ALA A 23 4.10 7.07 7.57
C ALA A 23 4.53 8.31 8.39
N THR A 24 5.40 8.10 9.38
CA THR A 24 5.91 9.19 10.23
C THR A 24 6.83 10.15 9.47
N THR A 25 7.60 9.65 8.50
CA THR A 25 8.39 10.51 7.60
C THR A 25 7.47 11.37 6.74
N ALA A 26 6.43 10.79 6.13
CA ALA A 26 5.45 11.56 5.35
C ALA A 26 4.77 12.66 6.19
N GLU A 27 4.38 12.34 7.42
CA GLU A 27 3.83 13.33 8.35
C GLU A 27 4.85 14.45 8.65
N SER A 28 6.10 14.10 8.96
CA SER A 28 7.16 15.09 9.26
C SER A 28 7.49 16.02 8.10
N LEU A 29 7.29 15.56 6.85
CA LEU A 29 7.45 16.35 5.63
C LEU A 29 6.24 17.26 5.35
N GLY A 30 5.18 17.17 6.15
CA GLY A 30 4.00 18.04 6.10
C GLY A 30 2.88 17.55 5.19
N TYR A 31 2.82 16.26 4.85
CA TYR A 31 1.67 15.70 4.15
C TYR A 31 0.46 15.57 5.09
N ASP A 32 -0.73 15.91 4.59
CA ASP A 32 -1.97 15.92 5.36
C ASP A 32 -2.62 14.53 5.50
N HIS A 33 -2.31 13.59 4.59
CA HIS A 33 -2.94 12.26 4.56
C HIS A 33 -2.14 11.24 3.75
N LEU A 34 -2.28 9.97 4.13
CA LEU A 34 -1.87 8.82 3.34
C LEU A 34 -3.06 8.29 2.52
N VAL A 35 -2.81 7.93 1.27
CA VAL A 35 -3.77 7.21 0.41
C VAL A 35 -3.34 5.77 0.30
N VAL A 36 -4.18 4.85 0.78
CA VAL A 36 -3.96 3.40 0.70
C VAL A 36 -5.11 2.77 -0.09
N TYR A 37 -4.78 1.87 -1.02
CA TYR A 37 -5.76 1.13 -1.81
C TYR A 37 -5.89 -0.29 -1.27
N ASP A 38 -7.11 -0.82 -1.31
CA ASP A 38 -7.34 -2.25 -1.12
C ASP A 38 -7.33 -2.97 -2.47
N HIS A 39 -6.85 -4.21 -2.48
CA HIS A 39 -6.85 -5.06 -3.67
C HIS A 39 -6.97 -6.55 -3.31
N ILE A 40 -8.14 -6.93 -2.80
CA ILE A 40 -8.45 -8.27 -2.29
C ILE A 40 -8.25 -9.39 -3.33
N LEU A 41 -8.56 -9.13 -4.61
CA LEU A 41 -8.51 -10.13 -5.68
C LEU A 41 -7.55 -9.71 -6.78
N GLY A 42 -6.53 -10.53 -7.06
CA GLY A 42 -5.64 -10.34 -8.21
C GLY A 42 -5.89 -11.31 -9.35
N ALA A 43 -5.48 -10.92 -10.57
CA ALA A 43 -5.55 -11.78 -11.73
C ALA A 43 -4.51 -12.92 -11.61
N SER A 44 -4.97 -14.18 -11.66
CA SER A 44 -4.08 -15.32 -11.82
C SER A 44 -3.56 -15.39 -13.26
N THR A 45 -2.24 -15.47 -13.42
CA THR A 45 -1.58 -15.61 -14.73
C THR A 45 -1.63 -17.04 -15.27
N ALA A 46 -1.91 -18.04 -14.42
CA ALA A 46 -1.99 -19.44 -14.81
C ALA A 46 -3.08 -19.71 -15.88
N ASN A 47 -4.17 -18.94 -15.87
CA ASN A 47 -5.24 -19.01 -16.88
C ASN A 47 -5.38 -17.72 -17.69
N ARG A 48 -4.43 -16.77 -17.54
CA ARG A 48 -4.37 -15.50 -18.27
C ARG A 48 -2.93 -15.20 -18.71
N PRO A 49 -2.35 -16.00 -19.62
CA PRO A 49 -0.94 -15.89 -20.00
C PRO A 49 -0.59 -14.53 -20.64
N ASP A 50 -1.55 -13.88 -21.29
CA ASP A 50 -1.38 -12.57 -21.93
C ASP A 50 -1.82 -11.38 -21.03
N TRP A 51 -1.91 -11.59 -19.71
CA TRP A 51 -2.31 -10.52 -18.79
C TRP A 51 -1.33 -9.33 -18.85
N ARG A 52 -1.88 -8.12 -19.02
CA ARG A 52 -1.13 -6.84 -19.05
C ARG A 52 -1.62 -5.83 -18.03
N GLY A 53 -2.45 -6.25 -17.08
CA GLY A 53 -2.94 -5.36 -16.04
C GLY A 53 -1.87 -5.08 -14.99
N PRO A 54 -2.09 -4.06 -14.14
CA PRO A 54 -1.07 -3.57 -13.21
C PRO A 54 -0.73 -4.55 -12.08
N TYR A 55 -1.66 -5.44 -11.72
CA TYR A 55 -1.53 -6.35 -10.57
C TYR A 55 -1.90 -7.78 -10.93
N THR A 56 -1.32 -8.73 -10.20
CA THR A 56 -1.65 -10.17 -10.27
C THR A 56 -2.11 -10.66 -8.90
N SER A 57 -2.53 -11.93 -8.80
CA SER A 57 -2.81 -12.57 -7.50
C SER A 57 -1.59 -12.65 -6.58
N GLU A 58 -0.39 -12.41 -7.09
CA GLU A 58 0.86 -12.39 -6.32
C GLU A 58 1.29 -10.98 -5.92
N SER A 59 0.58 -9.94 -6.36
CA SER A 59 0.85 -8.56 -5.97
C SER A 59 0.49 -8.35 -4.50
N LEU A 60 1.43 -7.83 -3.72
CA LEU A 60 1.26 -7.58 -2.29
C LEU A 60 0.44 -6.32 -2.03
N PHE A 61 -0.52 -6.42 -1.12
CA PHE A 61 -1.28 -5.29 -0.57
C PHE A 61 -1.47 -5.48 0.93
N HIS A 62 -1.38 -4.38 1.67
CA HIS A 62 -1.76 -4.36 3.09
C HIS A 62 -3.26 -4.10 3.20
N GLU A 63 -3.95 -4.84 4.08
CA GLU A 63 -5.36 -4.58 4.36
C GLU A 63 -5.48 -3.20 5.05
N PRO A 64 -6.23 -2.24 4.48
CA PRO A 64 -6.19 -0.86 4.97
C PRO A 64 -6.61 -0.66 6.42
N PHE A 65 -7.59 -1.40 6.94
CA PHE A 65 -8.03 -1.23 8.32
C PHE A 65 -6.99 -1.76 9.32
N VAL A 66 -6.33 -2.87 9.03
CA VAL A 66 -5.20 -3.38 9.83
C VAL A 66 -4.02 -2.42 9.74
N LEU A 67 -3.68 -1.94 8.55
CA LEU A 67 -2.58 -0.99 8.36
C LEU A 67 -2.81 0.30 9.14
N PHE A 68 -3.96 0.96 8.98
CA PHE A 68 -4.26 2.18 9.71
C PHE A 68 -4.46 1.95 11.21
N GLY A 69 -4.97 0.78 11.61
CA GLY A 69 -5.04 0.39 13.02
C GLY A 69 -3.65 0.27 13.65
N TYR A 70 -2.68 -0.29 12.94
CA TYR A 70 -1.29 -0.36 13.36
C TYR A 70 -0.64 1.04 13.43
N LEU A 71 -0.81 1.85 12.38
CA LEU A 71 -0.23 3.20 12.30
C LEU A 71 -0.82 4.20 13.30
N ALA A 72 -2.00 3.94 13.85
CA ALA A 72 -2.62 4.77 14.87
C ALA A 72 -2.05 4.55 16.29
N GLY A 73 -1.19 3.54 16.47
CA GLY A 73 -0.61 3.14 17.76
C GLY A 73 0.61 3.94 18.19
#